data_AF-A0A829QEG0-F1
#
_entry.id   AF-A0A829QEG0-F1
#
_cell.length_a   1.000
_cell.length_b   1.000
_cell.length_c   1.000
_cell.angle_alpha   90.00
_cell.angle_beta   90.00
_cell.angle_gamma   90.00
#
_symmetry.space_group_name_H-M   'P 1'
#
loop_
_entity.id
_entity.type
_entity.pdbx_description
1 polymer ?
#
loop_
_entity_poly.entity_id
_entity_poly.type
_entity_poly.pdbx_seq_one_letter_code
_entity_poly.pdbx_strand_id
1 'polypeptide(L)'
;MTAISRELAEVPTDIPTLTRVDHPDDWTELDSRAVDTVRVLAADAVQKVGNGHPGTAMSLAPVAYTLFQRQLRHDPSDTTWIGRDRFVLSCGHSSLTLYLQLYLGGFGLELSDIEALRTWGSLTPGHPEYHHTKGVEITTGPLGQGLASAVGMAMASRYERGLFDPDAAPVPARSITSSTSSPPTGISKRA
;
A
#
# COMPACT_ATOMS: atom_id res chain seq x y z
N MET A 1 41.81 -2.90 -16.70
CA MET A 1 40.61 -3.68 -16.34
C MET A 1 40.42 -3.52 -14.84
N THR A 2 39.79 -2.43 -14.42
CA THR A 2 39.69 -2.06 -13.00
C THR A 2 38.36 -2.58 -12.48
N ALA A 3 38.39 -3.57 -11.59
CA ALA A 3 37.20 -4.09 -10.94
C ALA A 3 36.66 -3.02 -9.98
N ILE A 4 35.41 -2.63 -10.17
CA ILE A 4 34.65 -1.83 -9.19
C ILE A 4 34.18 -2.82 -8.12
N SER A 5 34.98 -3.01 -7.08
CA SER A 5 34.51 -3.65 -5.85
C SER A 5 33.61 -2.63 -5.13
N ARG A 6 32.28 -2.80 -5.27
CA ARG A 6 31.32 -2.07 -4.47
C ARG A 6 31.35 -2.67 -3.07
N GLU A 7 31.86 -1.93 -2.11
CA GLU A 7 31.76 -2.25 -0.68
C GLU A 7 30.27 -2.27 -0.32
N LEU A 8 29.71 -3.46 -0.07
CA LEU A 8 28.35 -3.59 0.44
C LEU A 8 28.39 -3.10 1.88
N ALA A 9 27.71 -1.98 2.17
CA ALA A 9 27.55 -1.51 3.54
C ALA A 9 26.95 -2.65 4.40
N GLU A 10 27.59 -2.91 5.55
CA GLU A 10 27.15 -3.94 6.48
C GLU A 10 25.78 -3.54 7.06
N VAL A 11 24.79 -4.43 6.94
CA VAL A 11 23.44 -4.17 7.48
C VAL A 11 23.51 -4.32 9.00
N PRO A 12 23.13 -3.29 9.79
CA PRO A 12 23.09 -3.39 11.24
C PRO A 12 22.21 -4.58 11.67
N THR A 13 22.67 -5.35 12.65
CA THR A 13 21.95 -6.54 13.14
C THR A 13 21.17 -6.28 14.42
N ASP A 14 21.38 -5.13 15.07
CA ASP A 14 20.68 -4.78 16.29
C ASP A 14 19.29 -4.20 15.99
N ILE A 15 18.28 -4.73 16.68
CA ILE A 15 16.88 -4.36 16.48
C ILE A 15 16.63 -2.85 16.70
N PRO A 16 17.18 -2.21 17.76
CA PRO A 16 16.93 -0.78 18.00
C PRO A 16 17.41 0.12 16.85
N THR A 17 18.55 -0.20 16.23
CA THR A 17 19.03 0.55 15.05
C THR A 17 18.13 0.33 13.85
N LEU A 18 17.69 -0.91 13.60
CA LEU A 18 16.79 -1.24 12.49
C LEU A 18 15.37 -0.66 12.63
N THR A 19 14.93 -0.36 13.86
CA THR A 19 13.60 0.22 14.13
C THR A 19 13.66 1.70 14.47
N ARG A 20 14.83 2.34 14.32
CA ARG A 20 14.94 3.79 14.47
C ARG A 20 14.05 4.49 13.46
N VAL A 21 13.25 5.42 13.97
CA VAL A 21 12.37 6.24 13.16
C VAL A 21 13.17 7.36 12.48
N ASP A 22 12.96 7.50 11.19
CA ASP A 22 13.48 8.60 10.37
C ASP A 22 12.32 9.15 9.53
N HIS A 23 11.94 10.39 9.80
CA HIS A 23 10.76 11.03 9.23
C HIS A 23 11.18 12.17 8.30
N PRO A 24 10.50 12.36 7.15
CA PRO A 24 10.74 13.54 6.31
C PRO A 24 10.29 14.81 7.02
N ASP A 25 10.80 15.96 6.56
CA ASP A 25 10.55 17.28 7.19
C ASP A 25 9.06 17.65 7.30
N ASP A 26 8.22 17.13 6.41
CA ASP A 26 6.79 17.40 6.35
C ASP A 26 5.93 16.38 7.10
N TRP A 27 6.54 15.44 7.82
CA TRP A 27 5.83 14.44 8.62
C TRP A 27 5.34 15.04 9.94
N THR A 28 4.04 14.89 10.20
CA THR A 28 3.38 15.45 11.38
C THR A 28 3.01 14.37 12.39
N GLU A 29 2.62 14.79 13.59
CA GLU A 29 2.03 13.89 14.60
C GLU A 29 0.78 13.17 14.11
N LEU A 30 0.04 13.75 13.16
CA LEU A 30 -1.12 13.10 12.57
C LEU A 30 -0.71 11.89 11.71
N ASP A 31 0.39 12.01 10.96
CA ASP A 31 0.95 10.90 10.17
C ASP A 31 1.40 9.76 11.09
N SER A 32 2.10 10.08 12.18
CA SER A 32 2.48 9.09 13.21
C SER A 32 1.27 8.37 13.80
N ARG A 33 0.22 9.12 14.16
CA ARG A 33 -1.03 8.54 14.68
C ARG A 33 -1.75 7.68 13.64
N ALA A 34 -1.73 8.05 12.37
CA ALA A 34 -2.34 7.25 11.31
C ALA A 34 -1.59 5.90 11.16
N VAL A 35 -0.25 5.92 11.16
CA VAL A 35 0.58 4.71 11.14
C VAL A 35 0.30 3.84 12.37
N ASP A 36 0.24 4.41 13.57
CA ASP A 36 -0.06 3.66 14.79
C ASP A 36 -1.48 3.09 14.80
N THR A 37 -2.44 3.81 14.22
CA THR A 37 -3.82 3.33 14.04
C THR A 37 -3.83 2.08 13.15
N VAL A 38 -3.08 2.06 12.05
CA VAL A 38 -2.94 0.86 11.20
C VAL A 38 -2.34 -0.31 11.98
N ARG A 39 -1.31 -0.07 12.81
CA ARG A 39 -0.68 -1.11 13.63
C ARG A 39 -1.69 -1.74 14.60
N VAL A 40 -2.43 -0.92 15.34
CA VAL A 40 -3.39 -1.41 16.34
C VAL A 40 -4.58 -2.10 15.68
N LEU A 41 -5.16 -1.52 14.62
CA LEU A 41 -6.26 -2.16 13.88
C LEU A 41 -5.84 -3.51 13.29
N ALA A 42 -4.59 -3.64 12.81
CA ALA A 42 -4.09 -4.92 12.32
C ALA A 42 -4.03 -5.98 13.42
N ALA A 43 -3.60 -5.60 14.63
CA ALA A 43 -3.57 -6.49 15.79
C ALA A 43 -5.00 -6.86 16.25
N ASP A 44 -5.88 -5.87 16.40
CA ASP A 44 -7.25 -6.07 16.90
C ASP A 44 -8.11 -6.90 15.95
N ALA A 45 -8.02 -6.66 14.63
CA ALA A 45 -8.79 -7.42 13.64
C ALA A 45 -8.41 -8.91 13.65
N VAL A 46 -7.11 -9.21 13.72
CA VAL A 46 -6.62 -10.59 13.87
C VAL A 46 -7.07 -11.19 15.19
N GLN A 47 -6.94 -10.45 16.29
CA GLN A 47 -7.32 -10.92 17.62
C GLN A 47 -8.81 -11.25 17.71
N LYS A 48 -9.66 -10.42 17.09
CA LYS A 48 -11.13 -10.60 17.08
C LYS A 48 -11.57 -11.91 16.43
N VAL A 49 -10.99 -12.26 15.28
CA VAL A 49 -11.29 -13.54 14.60
C VAL A 49 -10.43 -14.71 15.13
N GLY A 50 -9.42 -14.42 15.95
CA GLY A 50 -8.53 -15.41 16.56
C GLY A 50 -7.50 -16.04 15.62
N ASN A 51 -7.38 -15.55 14.38
CA ASN A 51 -6.41 -16.04 13.39
C ASN A 51 -6.08 -14.99 12.31
N GLY A 52 -4.84 -14.98 11.80
CA GLY A 52 -4.41 -14.03 10.76
C GLY A 52 -2.93 -13.67 10.85
N HIS A 53 -2.51 -12.63 10.14
CA HIS A 53 -1.09 -12.21 10.03
C HIS A 53 -0.90 -10.74 10.42
N PRO A 54 -0.75 -10.42 11.72
CA PRO A 54 -0.66 -9.04 12.18
C PRO A 54 0.75 -8.45 12.00
N GLY A 55 1.80 -9.26 12.19
CA GLY A 55 3.19 -8.77 12.29
C GLY A 55 3.67 -7.97 11.07
N THR A 56 3.48 -8.51 9.87
CA THR A 56 3.88 -7.81 8.63
C THR A 56 3.06 -6.55 8.38
N ALA A 57 1.77 -6.54 8.73
CA ALA A 57 0.93 -5.35 8.57
C ALA A 57 1.33 -4.23 9.52
N MET A 58 1.74 -4.58 10.75
CA MET A 58 2.27 -3.61 11.71
C MET A 58 3.61 -3.01 11.27
N SER A 59 4.53 -3.84 10.77
CA SER A 59 5.86 -3.38 10.36
C SER A 59 5.84 -2.59 9.05
N LEU A 60 4.99 -2.97 8.09
CA LEU A 60 4.84 -2.26 6.81
C LEU A 60 3.88 -1.07 6.87
N ALA A 61 3.23 -0.80 8.01
CA ALA A 61 2.30 0.32 8.15
C ALA A 61 2.86 1.68 7.66
N PRO A 62 4.11 2.09 7.98
CA PRO A 62 4.67 3.35 7.47
C PRO A 62 4.85 3.36 5.95
N VAL A 63 5.23 2.22 5.35
CA VAL A 63 5.41 2.08 3.89
C VAL A 63 4.07 2.13 3.19
N ALA A 64 3.08 1.37 3.67
CA ALA A 64 1.74 1.35 3.11
C ALA A 64 1.07 2.73 3.20
N TYR A 65 1.18 3.40 4.35
CA TYR A 65 0.72 4.77 4.56
C TYR A 65 1.35 5.72 3.53
N THR A 66 2.67 5.70 3.41
CA THR A 66 3.39 6.56 2.46
C THR A 66 2.97 6.30 1.02
N LEU A 67 2.80 5.04 0.63
CA LEU A 67 2.37 4.69 -0.72
C LEU A 67 0.97 5.24 -1.03
N PHE A 68 -0.01 4.94 -0.18
CA PHE A 68 -1.40 5.30 -0.46
C PHE A 68 -1.71 6.79 -0.26
N GLN A 69 -1.13 7.42 0.76
CA GLN A 69 -1.47 8.81 1.09
C GLN A 69 -0.61 9.83 0.33
N ARG A 70 0.58 9.43 -0.15
CA ARG A 70 1.56 10.39 -0.68
C ARG A 70 2.06 10.07 -2.09
N GLN A 71 2.18 8.80 -2.47
CA GLN A 71 2.86 8.42 -3.71
C GLN A 71 1.93 8.02 -4.84
N LEU A 72 0.99 7.11 -4.57
CA LEU A 72 0.10 6.53 -5.57
C LEU A 72 -0.88 7.59 -6.08
N ARG A 73 -1.00 7.68 -7.40
CA ARG A 73 -2.04 8.44 -8.07
C ARG A 73 -3.25 7.54 -8.26
N HIS A 74 -4.28 7.76 -7.47
CA HIS A 74 -5.51 6.98 -7.46
C HIS A 74 -6.69 7.82 -7.02
N ASP A 75 -7.90 7.32 -7.27
CA ASP A 75 -9.16 7.92 -6.83
C ASP A 75 -9.97 6.87 -6.04
N PRO A 76 -10.12 7.02 -4.72
CA PRO A 76 -10.93 6.11 -3.91
C PRO A 76 -12.40 6.04 -4.33
N SER A 77 -12.92 7.11 -4.91
CA SER A 77 -14.30 7.16 -5.42
C SER A 77 -14.46 6.35 -6.71
N ASP A 78 -13.43 6.29 -7.56
CA ASP A 78 -13.37 5.50 -8.79
C ASP A 78 -12.14 4.57 -8.89
N THR A 79 -12.27 3.37 -8.35
CA THR A 79 -11.25 2.31 -8.48
C THR A 79 -11.15 1.71 -9.88
N THR A 80 -12.01 2.11 -10.81
CA THR A 80 -11.96 1.67 -12.21
C THR A 80 -11.23 2.66 -13.11
N TRP A 81 -10.88 3.85 -12.60
CA TRP A 81 -10.15 4.87 -13.34
C TRP A 81 -8.95 4.27 -14.06
N ILE A 82 -8.93 4.38 -15.38
CA ILE A 82 -7.94 3.71 -16.23
C ILE A 82 -6.51 4.18 -15.94
N GLY A 83 -6.34 5.47 -15.65
CA GLY A 83 -5.04 6.15 -15.45
C GLY A 83 -4.46 6.10 -14.04
N ARG A 84 -5.09 5.37 -13.10
CA ARG A 84 -4.58 5.17 -11.74
C ARG A 84 -3.27 4.38 -11.72
N ASP A 85 -2.46 4.55 -10.69
CA ASP A 85 -1.37 3.62 -10.39
C ASP A 85 -1.95 2.29 -9.89
N ARG A 86 -1.25 1.17 -10.16
CA ARG A 86 -1.69 -0.17 -9.76
C ARG A 86 -0.85 -0.67 -8.59
N PHE A 87 -1.49 -0.98 -7.46
CA PHE A 87 -0.82 -1.55 -6.29
C PHE A 87 -1.05 -3.05 -6.20
N VAL A 88 0.02 -3.84 -6.05
CA VAL A 88 -0.04 -5.30 -5.92
C VAL A 88 0.64 -5.74 -4.63
N LEU A 89 -0.16 -6.21 -3.66
CA LEU A 89 0.35 -6.83 -2.46
C LEU A 89 0.75 -8.29 -2.72
N SER A 90 1.98 -8.52 -3.20
CA SER A 90 2.42 -9.89 -3.52
C SER A 90 2.57 -10.79 -2.29
N CYS A 91 2.88 -10.24 -1.12
CA CYS A 91 2.82 -10.94 0.16
C CYS A 91 1.37 -11.00 0.67
N GLY A 92 0.50 -11.67 -0.08
CA GLY A 92 -0.96 -11.63 0.14
C GLY A 92 -1.42 -12.06 1.53
N HIS A 93 -0.59 -12.80 2.29
CA HIS A 93 -0.89 -13.15 3.67
C HIS A 93 -1.07 -11.91 4.56
N SER A 94 -0.41 -10.80 4.22
CA SER A 94 -0.47 -9.52 4.91
C SER A 94 -1.64 -8.65 4.42
N SER A 95 -2.79 -9.27 4.15
CA SER A 95 -3.98 -8.64 3.55
C SER A 95 -4.45 -7.37 4.27
N LEU A 96 -4.32 -7.32 5.60
CA LEU A 96 -4.59 -6.12 6.40
C LEU A 96 -3.73 -4.90 6.04
N THR A 97 -2.51 -5.09 5.51
CA THR A 97 -1.69 -3.99 4.96
C THR A 97 -2.44 -3.25 3.85
N LEU A 98 -3.23 -3.97 3.04
CA LEU A 98 -4.04 -3.39 1.98
C LEU A 98 -5.39 -2.90 2.52
N TYR A 99 -6.15 -3.75 3.22
CA TYR A 99 -7.50 -3.40 3.66
C TYR A 99 -7.55 -2.15 4.54
N LEU A 100 -6.56 -1.95 5.41
CA LEU A 100 -6.51 -0.77 6.27
C LEU A 100 -6.25 0.52 5.49
N GLN A 101 -5.47 0.47 4.40
CA GLN A 101 -5.30 1.63 3.53
C GLN A 101 -6.56 1.89 2.69
N LEU A 102 -7.26 0.85 2.27
CA LEU A 102 -8.54 0.98 1.57
C LEU A 102 -9.61 1.59 2.48
N TYR A 103 -9.69 1.17 3.75
CA TYR A 103 -10.56 1.76 4.76
C TYR A 103 -10.20 3.24 5.03
N LEU A 104 -8.96 3.52 5.44
CA LEU A 104 -8.53 4.88 5.79
C LEU A 104 -8.55 5.84 4.59
N GLY A 105 -8.32 5.32 3.38
CA GLY A 105 -8.35 6.07 2.13
C GLY A 105 -9.75 6.28 1.55
N GLY A 106 -10.81 5.71 2.15
CA GLY A 106 -12.19 5.89 1.67
C GLY A 106 -12.51 5.12 0.38
N PHE A 107 -11.89 3.96 0.16
CA PHE A 107 -12.14 3.10 -1.01
C PHE A 107 -13.48 2.35 -0.93
N GLY A 108 -14.21 2.47 0.17
CA GLY A 108 -15.52 1.87 0.40
C GLY A 108 -15.53 0.70 1.39
N LEU A 109 -14.37 0.29 1.92
CA LEU A 109 -14.34 -0.53 3.13
C LEU A 109 -14.66 0.36 4.34
N GLU A 110 -15.45 -0.17 5.26
CA GLU A 110 -15.81 0.48 6.52
C GLU A 110 -15.19 -0.28 7.71
N LEU A 111 -15.27 0.31 8.91
CA LEU A 111 -14.74 -0.34 10.12
C LEU A 111 -15.38 -1.71 10.37
N SER A 112 -16.68 -1.87 10.05
CA SER A 112 -17.39 -3.15 10.15
C SER A 112 -16.79 -4.25 9.28
N ASP A 113 -16.19 -3.89 8.14
CA ASP A 113 -15.51 -4.87 7.28
C ASP A 113 -14.20 -5.33 7.92
N ILE A 114 -13.40 -4.40 8.45
CA ILE A 114 -12.15 -4.73 9.16
C ILE A 114 -12.44 -5.64 10.36
N GLU A 115 -13.52 -5.33 11.07
CA GLU A 115 -14.08 -6.11 12.16
C GLU A 115 -14.57 -7.51 11.76
N ALA A 116 -14.86 -7.73 10.48
CA ALA A 116 -15.35 -8.99 9.91
C ALA A 116 -14.25 -9.78 9.21
N LEU A 117 -12.96 -9.42 9.39
CA LEU A 117 -11.80 -10.12 8.85
C LEU A 117 -11.97 -11.64 8.89
N ARG A 118 -11.80 -12.29 7.73
CA ARG A 118 -11.78 -13.77 7.59
C ARG A 118 -13.06 -14.47 8.05
N THR A 119 -14.19 -13.76 8.04
CA THR A 119 -15.50 -14.37 8.26
C THR A 119 -16.25 -14.58 6.94
N TRP A 120 -17.20 -15.50 6.96
CA TRP A 120 -18.00 -15.84 5.78
C TRP A 120 -18.71 -14.62 5.19
N GLY A 121 -18.53 -14.39 3.88
CA GLY A 121 -19.18 -13.29 3.16
C GLY A 121 -18.59 -11.90 3.42
N SER A 122 -17.59 -11.75 4.30
CA SER A 122 -16.92 -10.47 4.53
C SER A 122 -16.18 -9.97 3.29
N LEU A 123 -16.04 -8.65 3.14
CA LEU A 123 -15.22 -8.01 2.10
C LEU A 123 -13.72 -8.04 2.41
N THR A 124 -13.32 -8.70 3.49
CA THR A 124 -11.93 -8.81 3.97
C THR A 124 -11.54 -10.27 4.16
N PRO A 125 -11.46 -11.05 3.06
CA PRO A 125 -11.00 -12.44 3.10
C PRO A 125 -9.54 -12.53 3.57
N GLY A 126 -9.10 -13.74 3.89
CA GLY A 126 -7.78 -13.98 4.46
C GLY A 126 -6.60 -13.56 3.60
N HIS A 127 -6.77 -13.62 2.29
CA HIS A 127 -5.87 -13.07 1.27
C HIS A 127 -6.69 -12.16 0.36
N PRO A 128 -6.10 -11.13 -0.30
CA PRO A 128 -6.85 -10.24 -1.18
C PRO A 128 -7.46 -11.02 -2.35
N GLU A 129 -8.72 -10.76 -2.65
CA GLU A 129 -9.45 -11.36 -3.76
C GLU A 129 -9.93 -10.28 -4.72
N TYR A 130 -9.50 -10.38 -5.98
CA TYR A 130 -9.93 -9.51 -7.07
C TYR A 130 -11.45 -9.64 -7.29
N HIS A 131 -12.10 -8.52 -7.63
CA HIS A 131 -13.56 -8.35 -7.72
C HIS A 131 -14.36 -8.52 -6.43
N HIS A 132 -13.81 -9.14 -5.38
CA HIS A 132 -14.50 -9.30 -4.10
C HIS A 132 -14.40 -8.03 -3.26
N THR A 133 -13.20 -7.43 -3.18
CA THR A 133 -12.94 -6.21 -2.42
C THR A 133 -12.62 -5.05 -3.36
N LYS A 134 -13.35 -3.93 -3.26
CA LYS A 134 -13.09 -2.73 -4.06
C LYS A 134 -11.66 -2.21 -3.78
N GLY A 135 -10.89 -1.96 -4.83
CA GLY A 135 -9.49 -1.51 -4.73
C GLY A 135 -8.43 -2.62 -4.65
N VAL A 136 -8.82 -3.90 -4.65
CA VAL A 136 -7.88 -5.03 -4.84
C VAL A 136 -7.65 -5.24 -6.34
N GLU A 137 -6.42 -5.05 -6.81
CA GLU A 137 -6.08 -5.14 -8.24
C GLU A 137 -5.93 -6.58 -8.77
N ILE A 138 -5.56 -7.52 -7.90
CA ILE A 138 -5.31 -8.92 -8.26
C ILE A 138 -5.41 -9.81 -7.02
N THR A 139 -5.94 -11.02 -7.20
CA THR A 139 -5.93 -12.04 -6.14
C THR A 139 -4.50 -12.48 -5.87
N THR A 140 -4.06 -12.38 -4.61
CA THR A 140 -2.74 -12.87 -4.17
C THR A 140 -2.88 -13.84 -3.01
N GLY A 141 -1.77 -14.43 -2.57
CA GLY A 141 -1.75 -15.47 -1.54
C GLY A 141 -0.67 -16.51 -1.86
N PRO A 142 -0.73 -17.17 -3.02
CA PRO A 142 0.38 -17.95 -3.54
C PRO A 142 1.60 -17.03 -3.78
N LEU A 143 2.65 -17.22 -2.98
CA LEU A 143 3.83 -16.36 -3.02
C LEU A 143 4.47 -16.34 -4.42
N GLY A 144 4.97 -15.17 -4.82
CA GLY A 144 5.57 -14.91 -6.13
C GLY A 144 4.58 -14.51 -7.23
N GLN A 145 3.32 -14.96 -7.17
CA GLN A 145 2.36 -14.72 -8.26
C GLN A 145 1.98 -13.24 -8.42
N GLY A 146 1.80 -12.52 -7.32
CA GLY A 146 1.50 -11.08 -7.36
C GLY A 146 2.63 -10.29 -8.04
N LEU A 147 3.87 -10.51 -7.62
CA LEU A 147 5.04 -9.85 -8.21
C LEU A 147 5.20 -10.20 -9.69
N ALA A 148 5.09 -11.48 -10.07
CA ALA A 148 5.17 -11.90 -11.46
C ALA A 148 4.07 -11.25 -12.32
N SER A 149 2.86 -11.15 -11.80
CA SER A 149 1.74 -10.51 -12.50
C SER A 149 1.90 -8.99 -12.61
N ALA A 150 2.50 -8.34 -11.61
CA ALA A 150 2.81 -6.91 -11.66
C ALA A 150 3.81 -6.58 -12.79
N VAL A 151 4.76 -7.48 -13.08
CA VAL A 151 5.61 -7.36 -14.28
C VAL A 151 4.76 -7.36 -15.55
N GLY A 152 3.76 -8.24 -15.64
CA GLY A 152 2.78 -8.24 -16.73
C GLY A 152 1.99 -6.94 -16.83
N MET A 153 1.50 -6.39 -15.71
CA MET A 153 0.81 -5.09 -15.68
C MET A 153 1.70 -3.96 -16.19
N ALA A 154 2.98 -3.93 -15.82
CA ALA A 154 3.95 -2.95 -16.30
C ALA A 154 4.27 -3.11 -17.81
N MET A 155 4.30 -4.34 -18.33
CA MET A 155 4.42 -4.59 -19.76
C MET A 155 3.19 -4.11 -20.52
N ALA A 156 2.00 -4.39 -20.00
CA ALA A 156 0.73 -3.98 -20.59
C ALA A 156 0.62 -2.45 -20.67
N SER A 157 0.92 -1.72 -19.59
CA SER A 157 0.84 -0.24 -19.61
C SER A 157 1.79 0.39 -20.64
N ARG A 158 3.00 -0.17 -20.82
CA ARG A 158 3.93 0.27 -21.86
C ARG A 158 3.41 -0.04 -23.27
N TYR A 159 2.80 -1.20 -23.46
CA TYR A 159 2.22 -1.60 -24.75
C TYR A 159 0.99 -0.75 -25.10
N GLU A 160 0.08 -0.53 -24.16
CA GLU A 160 -1.10 0.32 -24.29
C GLU A 160 -0.74 1.75 -24.66
N ARG A 161 0.30 2.33 -24.01
CA ARG A 161 0.83 3.63 -24.43
C ARG A 161 1.27 3.62 -25.89
N GLY A 162 1.98 2.59 -26.33
CA GLY A 162 2.40 2.46 -27.73
C GLY A 162 1.23 2.39 -28.73
N LEU A 163 0.05 1.93 -28.30
CA LEU A 163 -1.15 1.87 -29.13
C LEU A 163 -1.95 3.18 -29.13
N PHE A 164 -2.04 3.85 -27.99
CA PHE A 164 -2.99 4.95 -27.79
C PHE A 164 -2.35 6.34 -27.71
N ASP A 165 -1.10 6.44 -27.25
CA ASP A 165 -0.37 7.71 -27.09
C ASP A 165 1.16 7.50 -27.21
N PRO A 166 1.64 7.06 -28.41
CA PRO A 166 3.05 6.70 -28.60
C PRO A 166 4.00 7.90 -28.48
N ASP A 167 3.52 9.10 -28.80
CA ASP A 167 4.31 10.34 -28.81
C ASP A 167 4.26 11.11 -27.49
N ALA A 168 3.57 10.59 -26.47
CA ALA A 168 3.49 11.22 -25.16
C ALA A 168 4.90 11.52 -24.61
N ALA A 169 5.06 12.61 -23.86
CA ALA A 169 6.29 12.86 -23.12
C ALA A 169 6.57 11.70 -22.12
N PRO A 170 7.84 11.38 -21.80
CA PRO A 170 8.14 10.44 -20.73
C PRO A 170 7.42 10.86 -19.44
N VAL A 171 6.83 9.90 -18.73
CA VAL A 171 6.22 10.18 -17.43
C VAL A 171 7.36 10.59 -16.49
N PRO A 172 7.36 11.81 -15.93
CA PRO A 172 8.42 12.23 -15.03
C PRO A 172 8.47 11.29 -13.82
N ALA A 173 9.67 10.88 -13.42
CA ALA A 173 9.83 10.21 -12.13
C ALA A 173 9.34 11.16 -11.04
N ARG A 174 8.37 10.73 -10.22
CA ARG A 174 7.98 11.51 -9.05
C ARG A 174 9.15 11.50 -8.08
N SER A 175 9.65 12.69 -7.76
CA SER A 175 10.69 12.87 -6.75
C SER A 175 10.10 12.58 -5.37
N ILE A 176 10.83 11.84 -4.53
CA ILE A 176 10.50 11.63 -3.11
C ILE A 176 10.88 12.89 -2.27
N THR A 177 11.39 13.95 -2.90
CA THR A 177 11.68 15.20 -2.19
C THR A 177 10.40 15.90 -1.80
N SER A 178 10.37 16.41 -0.57
CA SER A 178 9.32 17.22 0.05
C SER A 178 8.83 18.35 -0.86
N SER A 179 7.86 18.07 -1.73
CA SER A 179 7.11 19.12 -2.39
C SER A 179 6.12 19.67 -1.38
N THR A 180 6.32 20.93 -1.01
CA THR A 180 5.38 21.78 -0.28
C THR A 180 4.09 21.99 -1.10
N SER A 181 3.31 20.94 -1.29
CA SER A 181 1.94 21.07 -1.78
C SER A 181 1.03 21.21 -0.57
N SER A 182 0.31 22.32 -0.49
CA SER A 182 -0.69 22.57 0.55
C SER A 182 -1.65 21.39 0.68
N PRO A 183 -2.10 21.05 1.90
CA PRO A 183 -3.00 19.93 2.11
C PRO A 183 -4.26 20.11 1.27
N PRO A 184 -4.81 19.03 0.69
CA PRO A 184 -6.11 19.10 0.04
C PRO A 184 -7.14 19.59 1.07
N THR A 185 -7.75 20.73 0.79
CA THR A 185 -8.91 21.23 1.53
C THR A 185 -10.02 20.20 1.43
N GLY A 186 -10.31 19.51 2.54
CA GLY A 186 -11.57 18.80 2.72
C GLY A 186 -11.45 17.33 3.11
N ILE A 187 -10.82 17.02 4.24
CA ILE A 187 -11.32 15.89 5.04
C ILE A 187 -12.60 16.38 5.70
N SER A 188 -13.75 15.97 5.13
CA SER A 188 -15.05 16.10 5.78
C SER A 188 -14.97 15.38 7.12
N LYS A 189 -14.95 16.15 8.21
CA LYS A 189 -15.17 15.65 9.56
C LYS A 189 -16.48 14.87 9.58
N ARG A 190 -16.41 13.55 9.63
CA ARG A 190 -17.43 12.74 10.30
C ARG A 190 -16.72 11.97 11.41
N ALA A 191 -17.23 12.23 12.61
CA ALA A 191 -16.82 11.68 13.88
C ALA A 191 -17.07 10.17 13.94
#